data_AF-A0A1W0WRZ6-F1
#
_entry.id   AF-A0A1W0WRZ6-F1
#
_cell.length_a   1.000
_cell.length_b   1.000
_cell.length_c   1.000
_cell.angle_alpha   90.00
_cell.angle_beta   90.00
_cell.angle_gamma   90.00
#
_symmetry.space_group_name_H-M   'P 1'
#
loop_
_entity.id
_entity.type
_entity.pdbx_description
1 polymer ?
#
loop_
_entity_poly.entity_id
_entity_poly.type
_entity_poly.pdbx_seq_one_letter_code
_entity_poly.pdbx_strand_id
1 'polypeptide(L)'
;MVRHSYFKHQIVDILKRWKEPHGLTLPNFAAREKIGKDSMSRRIRNETSPVPIKRRGAVHREREKELNSWVLEKRSVGVIVTDGDIWQRALEITTRDGVADFRASNG
;
A
#
# COMPACT_ATOMS: atom_id res chain seq x y z
N MET A 1 20.05 -11.22 9.72
CA MET A 1 18.82 -10.74 10.39
C MET A 1 17.65 -10.97 9.43
N VAL A 2 16.84 -12.02 9.63
CA VAL A 2 15.81 -12.42 8.66
C VAL A 2 14.61 -11.47 8.76
N ARG A 3 14.41 -10.65 7.72
CA ARG A 3 13.30 -9.68 7.66
C ARG A 3 12.00 -10.46 7.39
N HIS A 4 11.23 -10.73 8.44
CA HIS A 4 9.90 -11.33 8.29
C HIS A 4 8.96 -10.28 7.70
N SER A 5 8.51 -10.50 6.47
CA SER A 5 7.49 -9.69 5.82
C SER A 5 6.13 -10.24 6.21
N TYR A 6 5.32 -9.44 6.89
CA TYR A 6 3.97 -9.79 7.27
C TYR A 6 2.98 -9.16 6.28
N PHE A 7 2.07 -9.97 5.74
CA PHE A 7 0.95 -9.47 4.98
C PHE A 7 -0.05 -8.73 5.89
N LYS A 8 -0.87 -7.86 5.29
CA LYS A 8 -1.84 -7.03 6.03
C LYS A 8 -2.79 -7.87 6.89
N HIS A 9 -3.27 -9.01 6.39
CA HIS A 9 -4.19 -9.89 7.13
C HIS A 9 -3.52 -10.52 8.35
N GLN A 10 -2.28 -11.01 8.22
CA GLN A 10 -1.53 -11.61 9.33
C GLN A 10 -1.35 -10.61 10.48
N ILE A 11 -1.09 -9.34 10.15
CA ILE A 11 -0.95 -8.28 11.15
C ILE A 11 -2.26 -8.03 11.89
N VAL A 12 -3.38 -8.03 11.18
CA VAL A 12 -4.71 -7.85 11.80
C VAL A 12 -4.97 -8.98 12.80
N ASP A 13 -4.66 -10.22 12.44
CA ASP A 13 -4.87 -11.36 13.33
C ASP A 13 -3.95 -11.33 14.56
N ILE A 14 -2.70 -10.86 14.39
CA ILE A 14 -1.77 -10.65 15.50
C ILE A 14 -2.29 -9.57 16.46
N LEU A 15 -2.83 -8.47 15.94
CA LEU A 15 -3.42 -7.41 16.77
C LEU A 15 -4.68 -7.88 17.49
N LYS A 16 -5.50 -8.75 16.87
CA LYS A 16 -6.62 -9.41 17.55
C LYS A 16 -6.13 -10.27 18.72
N ARG A 17 -5.14 -11.14 18.48
CA ARG A 17 -4.54 -11.98 19.53
C ARG A 17 -3.96 -11.15 20.68
N TRP A 18 -3.40 -9.97 20.40
CA TRP A 18 -2.90 -9.05 21.44
C TRP A 18 -4.02 -8.48 22.34
N LYS A 19 -5.26 -8.39 21.84
CA LYS A 19 -6.41 -7.91 22.61
C LYS A 19 -7.04 -9.00 23.48
N GLU A 20 -6.72 -10.26 23.21
CA GLU A 20 -7.22 -11.40 23.98
C GLU A 20 -6.44 -11.57 25.30
N PRO A 21 -7.06 -12.07 26.38
CA PRO A 21 -6.36 -12.33 27.63
C PRO A 21 -5.28 -13.40 27.44
N HIS A 22 -4.01 -13.00 27.46
CA HIS A 22 -2.88 -13.92 27.27
C HIS A 22 -1.81 -13.85 28.37
N GLY A 23 -1.87 -12.89 29.30
CA GLY A 23 -0.91 -12.74 30.40
C GLY A 23 0.53 -12.35 30.01
N LEU A 24 0.85 -12.33 28.71
CA LEU A 24 2.16 -11.90 28.20
C LEU A 24 2.37 -10.38 28.24
N THR A 25 3.60 -9.97 28.55
CA THR A 25 4.07 -8.59 28.34
C THR A 25 4.28 -8.31 26.85
N LEU A 26 4.28 -7.04 26.44
CA LEU A 26 4.48 -6.65 25.03
C LEU A 26 5.78 -7.22 24.42
N PRO A 27 6.96 -7.19 25.07
CA PRO A 27 8.17 -7.78 24.52
C PRO A 27 8.05 -9.30 24.29
N ASN A 28 7.44 -10.02 25.24
CA ASN A 28 7.30 -11.47 25.18
C ASN A 28 6.29 -11.89 24.10
N PHE A 29 5.18 -11.15 23.97
CA PHE A 29 4.21 -11.37 22.91
C PHE A 29 4.83 -11.09 21.53
N ALA A 30 5.56 -9.98 21.38
CA ALA A 30 6.21 -9.61 20.12
C ALA A 30 7.27 -10.66 19.71
N ALA A 31 8.06 -11.16 20.67
CA ALA A 31 9.01 -12.25 20.43
C ALA A 31 8.31 -13.54 19.98
N ARG A 32 7.20 -13.91 20.64
CA ARG A 32 6.37 -15.09 20.27
C ARG A 32 5.83 -14.98 18.84
N GLU A 33 5.33 -13.82 18.46
CA GLU A 33 4.80 -13.54 17.12
C GLU A 33 5.88 -13.17 16.10
N LYS A 34 7.18 -13.26 16.48
CA LYS A 34 8.35 -12.95 15.64
C LYS A 34 8.30 -11.53 15.03
N ILE A 35 7.70 -10.58 15.75
CA ILE A 35 7.61 -9.17 15.38
C ILE A 35 8.51 -8.37 16.31
N GLY A 36 9.23 -7.38 15.76
CA GLY A 36 10.00 -6.46 16.61
C GLY A 36 9.07 -5.68 17.53
N LYS A 37 9.40 -5.60 18.83
CA LYS A 37 8.63 -4.86 19.85
C LYS A 37 8.20 -3.46 19.38
N ASP A 38 9.10 -2.71 18.75
CA ASP A 38 8.81 -1.35 18.27
C ASP A 38 7.80 -1.35 17.11
N SER A 39 7.85 -2.37 16.24
CA SER A 39 6.86 -2.54 15.17
C SER A 39 5.48 -2.84 15.76
N MET A 40 5.41 -3.73 16.75
CA MET A 40 4.16 -4.05 17.46
C MET A 40 3.60 -2.82 18.18
N SER A 41 4.43 -2.11 18.94
CA SER A 41 4.05 -0.87 19.64
C SER A 41 3.51 0.19 18.68
N ARG A 42 4.17 0.40 17.54
CA ARG A 42 3.71 1.33 16.50
C ARG A 42 2.36 0.91 15.90
N ARG A 43 2.16 -0.39 15.65
CA ARG A 43 0.91 -0.92 15.08
C ARG A 43 -0.26 -0.78 16.06
N ILE A 44 -0.06 -1.10 17.34
CA ILE A 44 -1.06 -0.89 18.40
C ILE A 44 -1.45 0.60 18.47
N ARG A 45 -0.46 1.51 18.47
CA ARG A 45 -0.70 2.95 18.48
C ARG A 45 -1.48 3.44 17.26
N ASN A 46 -1.12 2.95 16.08
CA ASN A 46 -1.80 3.33 14.84
C ASN A 46 -3.20 2.72 14.72
N GLU A 47 -3.52 1.67 15.49
CA GLU A 47 -4.86 1.09 15.56
C GLU A 47 -5.79 1.93 16.44
N THR A 48 -5.30 2.46 17.57
CA THR A 48 -6.08 3.32 18.48
C THR A 48 -6.19 4.76 17.99
N SER A 49 -5.17 5.25 17.31
CA SER A 49 -5.18 6.53 16.63
C SER A 49 -4.74 6.30 15.19
N PRO A 50 -5.68 6.16 14.24
CA PRO A 50 -5.35 5.99 12.84
C PRO A 50 -4.67 7.26 12.33
N VAL A 51 -3.36 7.33 12.51
CA VAL A 51 -2.53 8.33 11.84
C VAL A 51 -2.73 8.07 10.35
N PRO A 52 -3.20 9.06 9.57
CA PRO A 52 -3.27 8.91 8.13
C PRO A 52 -1.89 8.49 7.67
N ILE A 53 -1.76 7.27 7.16
CA ILE A 53 -0.51 6.82 6.56
C ILE A 53 -0.29 7.79 5.40
N LYS A 54 0.66 8.71 5.57
CA LYS A 54 1.14 9.56 4.48
C LYS A 54 1.77 8.63 3.45
N ARG A 55 0.94 8.08 2.56
CA ARG A 55 1.43 7.40 1.37
C ARG A 55 2.23 8.44 0.63
N ARG A 56 3.48 8.13 0.31
CA ARG A 56 4.28 8.97 -0.59
C ARG A 56 3.41 9.16 -1.84
N GLY A 57 2.99 10.40 -2.10
CA GLY A 57 2.20 10.68 -3.30
C GLY A 57 3.00 10.27 -4.53
N ALA A 58 2.33 9.81 -5.58
CA ALA A 58 3.02 9.57 -6.82
C ALA A 58 3.75 10.85 -7.28
N VAL A 59 4.92 10.65 -7.86
CA VAL A 59 5.76 11.73 -8.40
C VAL A 59 4.97 12.57 -9.42
N HIS A 60 3.98 11.97 -10.08
CA HIS A 60 3.11 12.60 -11.08
C HIS A 60 1.62 12.43 -10.75
N ARG A 61 1.21 12.97 -9.60
CA ARG A 61 -0.17 12.83 -9.07
C ARG A 61 -1.28 13.18 -10.06
N GLU A 62 -1.16 14.28 -10.81
CA GLU A 62 -2.20 14.68 -11.76
C GLU A 62 -2.32 13.70 -12.94
N ARG A 63 -1.19 13.14 -13.39
CA ARG A 63 -1.16 12.15 -14.48
C ARG A 63 -1.73 10.81 -14.02
N GLU A 64 -1.43 10.40 -12.79
CA GLU A 64 -2.03 9.21 -12.19
C GLU A 64 -3.55 9.38 -12.03
N LYS A 65 -4.01 10.59 -11.68
CA LYS A 65 -5.44 10.91 -11.57
C LYS A 65 -6.14 10.84 -12.95
N GLU A 66 -5.52 11.37 -13.99
CA GLU A 66 -6.03 11.28 -15.37
C GLU A 66 -6.08 9.83 -15.85
N LEU A 67 -4.99 9.07 -15.65
CA LEU A 67 -4.92 7.66 -16.02
C LEU A 67 -5.99 6.84 -15.27
N ASN A 68 -6.14 7.04 -13.96
CA ASN A 68 -7.17 6.37 -13.16
C ASN A 68 -8.58 6.72 -13.65
N SER A 69 -8.84 7.97 -14.03
CA SER A 69 -10.14 8.39 -14.55
C SER A 69 -10.46 7.67 -15.86
N TRP A 70 -9.48 7.56 -16.76
CA TRP A 70 -9.62 6.82 -18.02
C TRP A 70 -9.85 5.32 -17.79
N VAL A 71 -9.12 4.68 -16.86
CA VAL A 71 -9.33 3.26 -16.52
C VAL A 71 -10.75 3.03 -15.99
N LEU A 72 -11.24 3.91 -15.11
CA LEU A 72 -12.59 3.81 -14.57
C LEU A 72 -13.67 4.00 -15.65
N GLU A 73 -13.47 4.93 -16.57
CA GLU A 73 -14.36 5.15 -17.71
C GLU A 73 -14.41 3.94 -18.64
N LYS A 74 -13.26 3.32 -18.97
CA LYS A 74 -13.24 2.10 -19.79
C LYS A 74 -13.94 0.93 -19.11
N ARG A 75 -13.71 0.76 -17.81
CA ARG A 75 -14.37 -0.31 -17.03
C ARG A 75 -15.87 -0.07 -16.88
N SER A 76 -16.34 1.17 -16.80
CA SER A 76 -17.78 1.46 -16.68
C SER A 76 -18.57 1.08 -17.93
N VAL A 77 -17.92 1.10 -19.11
CA VAL A 77 -18.51 0.64 -20.37
C VAL A 77 -18.20 -0.83 -20.70
N GLY A 78 -17.68 -1.58 -19.72
CA GLY A 78 -17.42 -3.02 -19.85
C GLY A 78 -16.17 -3.40 -20.65
N VAL A 79 -15.28 -2.44 -20.94
CA VAL A 79 -14.02 -2.72 -21.62
C VAL A 79 -13.01 -3.29 -20.62
N ILE A 80 -12.42 -4.43 -20.99
CA ILE A 80 -11.28 -5.01 -20.26
C ILE A 80 -10.06 -4.16 -20.56
N VAL A 81 -9.53 -3.50 -19.53
CA VAL A 81 -8.30 -2.71 -19.61
C VAL A 81 -7.14 -3.60 -19.18
N THR A 82 -6.20 -3.84 -20.10
CA THR A 82 -4.98 -4.63 -19.82
C THR A 82 -3.84 -3.75 -19.32
N ASP A 83 -2.83 -4.37 -18.70
CA ASP A 83 -1.62 -3.65 -18.26
C ASP A 83 -0.90 -2.95 -19.43
N GLY A 84 -0.96 -3.54 -20.63
CA GLY A 84 -0.41 -2.94 -21.85
C GLY A 84 -1.13 -1.65 -22.24
N ASP A 85 -2.46 -1.64 -22.15
CA ASP A 85 -3.27 -0.45 -22.45
C ASP A 85 -3.00 0.68 -21.44
N ILE A 86 -2.86 0.32 -20.16
CA ILE A 86 -2.52 1.27 -19.09
C ILE A 86 -1.14 1.88 -19.34
N TRP A 87 -0.16 1.04 -19.70
CA TRP A 87 1.20 1.48 -19.99
C TRP A 87 1.25 2.44 -21.19
N GLN A 88 0.59 2.06 -22.30
CA GLN A 88 0.51 2.90 -23.49
C GLN A 88 -0.16 4.24 -23.18
N ARG A 89 -1.29 4.22 -22.46
CA ARG A 89 -1.99 5.45 -22.08
C ARG A 89 -1.18 6.34 -21.15
N ALA A 90 -0.43 5.75 -20.22
CA ALA A 90 0.46 6.50 -19.34
C ALA A 90 1.57 7.23 -20.13
N LEU A 91 2.14 6.55 -21.14
CA LEU A 91 3.12 7.18 -22.04
C LEU A 91 2.50 8.35 -22.81
N GLU A 92 1.34 8.17 -23.44
CA GLU A 92 0.64 9.23 -24.18
C GLU A 92 0.43 10.49 -23.33
N ILE A 93 -0.05 10.34 -22.09
CA ILE A 93 -0.25 11.45 -21.14
C ILE A 93 1.07 12.17 -20.87
N THR A 94 2.15 11.41 -20.65
CA THR A 94 3.46 11.98 -20.30
C THR A 94 4.19 12.61 -21.48
N THR A 95 4.02 12.08 -22.70
CA THR A 95 4.52 12.66 -23.94
C THR A 95 3.81 13.97 -24.25
N ARG A 96 2.48 14.02 -24.10
CA ARG A 96 1.69 15.26 -24.25
C ARG A 96 2.19 16.36 -23.31
N ASP A 97 2.52 16.00 -22.08
CA ASP A 97 2.95 16.94 -21.04
C ASP A 97 4.46 17.25 -21.07
N GLY A 98 5.21 16.74 -22.05
CA GLY A 98 6.63 17.04 -22.24
C GLY A 98 7.58 16.44 -21.20
N VAL A 99 7.21 15.32 -20.55
CA VAL A 99 8.06 14.68 -19.53
C VAL A 99 9.08 13.75 -20.19
N ALA A 100 10.25 14.29 -20.52
CA ALA A 100 11.30 13.57 -21.25
C ALA A 100 11.89 12.33 -20.53
N ASP A 101 11.81 12.29 -19.19
CA ASP A 101 12.40 11.22 -18.37
C ASP A 101 11.38 10.25 -17.75
N PHE A 102 10.12 10.29 -18.19
CA PHE A 102 9.10 9.38 -17.63
C PHE A 102 9.31 7.95 -18.12
N ARG A 103 9.63 7.05 -17.19
CA ARG A 103 9.54 5.61 -17.39
C ARG A 103 8.29 5.08 -16.67
N ALA A 104 7.28 4.69 -17.43
CA ALA A 104 6.15 3.96 -16.90
C ALA A 104 6.65 2.65 -16.27
N SER A 105 6.40 2.49 -14.96
CA SER A 105 6.62 1.24 -14.23
C SER A 105 5.29 0.75 -13.67
N ASN A 106 5.07 -0.56 -13.63
CA ASN A 106 3.84 -1.22 -13.13
C ASN A 106 3.68 -1.15 -11.58
N GLY A 107 4.24 -0.12 -10.94
CA GLY A 107 4.37 0.00 -9.49
C GLY A 107 3.05 0.17 -8.74
#